data_AF-A0A2V6W9B5-F1
#
_entry.id   AF-A0A2V6W9B5-F1
#
_cell.length_a   1.000
_cell.length_b   1.000
_cell.length_c   1.000
_cell.angle_alpha   90.00
_cell.angle_beta   90.00
_cell.angle_gamma   90.00
#
_symmetry.space_group_name_H-M   'P 1'
#
loop_
_entity.id
_entity.type
_entity.pdbx_description
1 polymer ?
#
loop_
_entity_poly.entity_id
_entity_poly.type
_entity_poly.pdbx_seq_one_letter_code
_entity_poly.pdbx_strand_id
1 'polypeptide(L)'
;MGEVPRAAAQSARAARRHALDQAGRAHRASEGLEAAEAGAARPEVSQARDQGREGAHRARPGRGRRRRGADLAVRVTRAVVVVNPAAGGGRTARIWRRLRDVMAATLPAEHAETRGPGDGERLAREAAASGAALVVAVGGDGTLNEIVNGVRSAGGFASSAGAGFDAAVARRAQRWSMGGTLPYLAAVLASVHRHRAIEVVLEVDGVAEPPTPITAVVAANGRWFGGGMRIAPQADPADGALDVVVLGALGRLELLRWLPTIYPGTHVRHPRVRVCRARRLRVSGAALPTHVDGEPAGATPVTLSVEPGALRLRVPRVA
;
A
#
# COMPACT_ATOMS: atom_id res chain seq x y z
N MET A 1 -33.19 22.54 -16.16
CA MET A 1 -32.33 22.91 -15.01
C MET A 1 -32.88 22.20 -13.79
N GLY A 2 -32.36 21.01 -13.45
CA GLY A 2 -32.87 20.19 -12.34
C GLY A 2 -31.98 20.34 -11.12
N GLU A 3 -32.57 20.73 -9.99
CA GLU A 3 -31.89 20.90 -8.72
C GLU A 3 -31.21 19.61 -8.24
N VAL A 4 -29.96 19.72 -7.82
CA VAL A 4 -29.20 18.63 -7.21
C VAL A 4 -29.83 18.29 -5.84
N PRO A 5 -30.18 17.02 -5.55
CA PRO A 5 -30.76 16.64 -4.26
C PRO A 5 -29.85 17.07 -3.09
N ARG A 6 -30.41 17.78 -2.11
CA ARG A 6 -29.70 18.33 -0.93
C ARG A 6 -28.79 17.30 -0.21
N ALA A 7 -29.14 16.02 -0.26
CA ALA A 7 -28.34 14.92 0.29
C ALA A 7 -27.00 14.69 -0.44
N ALA A 8 -26.96 14.81 -1.77
CA ALA A 8 -25.73 14.69 -2.57
C ALA A 8 -24.78 15.88 -2.34
N ALA A 9 -25.35 17.08 -2.16
CA ALA A 9 -24.59 18.28 -1.82
C ALA A 9 -24.01 18.22 -0.39
N GLN A 10 -24.73 17.63 0.57
CA GLN A 10 -24.24 17.41 1.94
C GLN A 10 -23.09 16.40 1.99
N SER A 11 -23.19 15.28 1.27
CA SER A 11 -22.12 14.28 1.20
C SER A 11 -20.85 14.82 0.51
N ALA A 12 -20.99 15.63 -0.54
CA ALA A 12 -19.86 16.29 -1.21
C ALA A 12 -19.20 17.36 -0.30
N ARG A 13 -19.99 18.09 0.51
CA ARG A 13 -19.46 19.04 1.49
C ARG A 13 -18.75 18.33 2.65
N ALA A 14 -19.23 17.19 3.10
CA ALA A 14 -18.58 16.38 4.15
C ALA A 14 -17.25 15.81 3.66
N ALA A 15 -17.20 15.24 2.45
CA ALA A 15 -15.96 14.74 1.83
C ALA A 15 -14.92 15.85 1.61
N ARG A 16 -15.37 17.04 1.16
CA ARG A 16 -14.50 18.20 0.97
C ARG A 16 -13.98 18.79 2.28
N ARG A 17 -14.82 18.88 3.32
CA ARG A 17 -14.40 19.34 4.66
C ARG A 17 -13.42 18.37 5.31
N HIS A 18 -13.65 17.07 5.18
CA HIS A 18 -12.74 16.06 5.75
C HIS A 18 -11.36 16.04 5.05
N ALA A 19 -11.33 16.27 3.73
CA ALA A 19 -10.08 16.43 2.97
C ALA A 19 -9.34 17.73 3.31
N LEU A 20 -10.06 18.84 3.53
CA LEU A 20 -9.46 20.11 3.95
C LEU A 20 -8.97 20.09 5.41
N ASP A 21 -9.69 19.43 6.32
CA ASP A 21 -9.27 19.26 7.72
C ASP A 21 -8.05 18.34 7.86
N GLN A 22 -7.90 17.33 6.99
CA GLN A 22 -6.69 16.52 6.95
C GLN A 22 -5.50 17.27 6.33
N ALA A 23 -5.73 18.13 5.34
CA ALA A 23 -4.71 19.04 4.83
C ALA A 23 -4.27 20.07 5.89
N GLY A 24 -5.21 20.59 6.69
CA GLY A 24 -4.93 21.52 7.80
C GLY A 24 -4.20 20.88 8.99
N ARG A 25 -4.50 19.63 9.32
CA ARG A 25 -3.77 18.87 10.37
C ARG A 25 -2.35 18.50 9.93
N ALA A 26 -2.14 18.22 8.65
CA ALA A 26 -0.79 18.03 8.10
C ALA A 26 0.04 19.34 8.12
N HIS A 27 -0.61 20.50 8.01
CA HIS A 27 0.06 21.80 8.07
C HIS A 27 0.50 22.21 9.50
N ARG A 28 -0.27 21.86 10.54
CA ARG A 28 0.16 22.12 11.93
C ARG A 28 1.28 21.18 12.41
N ALA A 29 1.40 19.99 11.81
CA ALA A 29 2.52 19.10 12.09
C ALA A 29 3.87 19.65 11.56
N SER A 30 3.85 20.50 10.53
CA SER A 30 5.05 21.20 10.06
C SER A 30 5.45 22.40 10.93
N GLU A 31 4.51 23.08 11.58
CA GLU A 31 4.80 24.21 12.49
C GLU A 31 5.42 23.75 13.83
N GLY A 32 5.13 22.51 14.25
CA GLY A 32 5.74 21.90 15.45
C GLY A 32 7.21 21.52 15.31
N LEU A 33 7.76 21.51 14.08
CA LEU A 33 9.19 21.29 13.83
C LEU A 33 10.02 22.58 13.86
N GLU A 34 9.43 23.75 13.59
CA GLU A 34 10.16 25.03 13.58
C GLU A 34 10.46 25.57 14.98
N ALA A 35 9.75 25.11 16.02
CA ALA A 35 9.97 25.58 17.40
C ALA A 35 11.10 24.86 18.16
N ALA A 36 11.71 23.80 17.60
CA ALA A 36 12.74 23.00 18.27
C ALA A 36 14.19 23.33 17.86
N GLU A 37 14.41 24.26 16.92
CA GLU A 37 15.76 24.60 16.42
C GLU A 37 16.47 25.73 17.19
N ALA A 38 15.86 26.31 18.24
CA ALA A 38 16.49 27.33 19.08
C ALA A 38 16.98 26.75 20.42
N GLY A 39 18.15 26.11 20.42
CA GLY A 39 18.90 25.88 21.65
C GLY A 39 19.54 24.50 21.78
N ALA A 40 20.70 24.30 21.14
CA ALA A 40 21.63 23.27 21.58
C ALA A 40 23.06 23.75 21.34
N ALA A 41 23.70 24.15 22.45
CA ALA A 41 25.10 24.52 22.52
C ALA A 41 26.02 23.33 22.17
N ARG A 42 27.14 23.65 21.52
CA ARG A 42 28.22 22.71 21.17
C ARG A 42 28.86 22.12 22.43
N PRO A 43 29.20 20.81 22.48
CA PRO A 43 30.11 20.32 23.50
C PRO A 43 31.54 20.23 22.98
N GLU A 44 32.46 20.68 23.83
CA GLU A 44 33.90 20.62 23.70
C GLU A 44 34.43 19.18 23.80
N VAL A 45 35.54 18.95 23.10
CA VAL A 45 36.30 17.71 23.09
C VAL A 45 37.15 17.64 24.36
N SER A 46 36.99 16.59 25.16
CA SER A 46 37.94 16.26 26.24
C SER A 46 38.43 14.83 26.10
N GLN A 47 39.75 14.71 25.97
CA GLN A 47 40.52 13.47 25.89
C GLN A 47 40.78 12.90 27.29
N ALA A 48 40.52 11.61 27.50
CA ALA A 48 41.08 10.83 28.61
C ALA A 48 41.39 9.42 28.06
N ARG A 49 42.66 9.11 27.78
CA ARG A 49 43.64 8.46 28.66
C ARG A 49 43.26 7.04 29.07
N ASP A 50 43.91 6.16 28.32
CA ASP A 50 44.20 4.75 28.56
C ASP A 50 44.94 4.52 29.89
N GLN A 51 44.49 3.50 30.64
CA GLN A 51 45.30 2.69 31.56
C GLN A 51 44.46 1.51 32.10
N GLY A 52 44.99 0.30 31.93
CA GLY A 52 44.29 -0.95 32.11
C GLY A 52 44.26 -1.51 33.53
N ARG A 53 43.69 -2.72 33.64
CA ARG A 53 44.18 -3.81 34.50
C ARG A 53 43.35 -5.09 34.28
N GLU A 54 44.09 -6.18 34.11
CA GLU A 54 43.65 -7.56 34.07
C GLU A 54 43.11 -8.02 35.43
N GLY A 55 42.19 -8.99 35.42
CA GLY A 55 41.70 -9.65 36.62
C GLY A 55 40.70 -10.75 36.29
N ALA A 56 41.19 -11.97 36.15
CA ALA A 56 40.40 -13.17 35.94
C ALA A 56 39.64 -13.60 37.21
N HIS A 57 38.33 -13.88 37.10
CA HIS A 57 37.63 -14.76 38.04
C HIS A 57 36.52 -15.54 37.33
N ARG A 58 36.67 -16.88 37.35
CA ARG A 58 35.66 -17.87 36.95
C ARG A 58 34.49 -17.87 37.95
N ALA A 59 33.26 -17.77 37.45
CA ALA A 59 32.03 -18.09 38.17
C ALA A 59 31.04 -18.88 37.29
N ARG A 60 30.32 -19.79 37.93
CA ARG A 60 29.49 -20.92 37.43
C ARG A 60 28.27 -20.50 36.57
N PRO A 61 27.67 -21.42 35.78
CA PRO A 61 26.67 -21.06 34.76
C PRO A 61 25.29 -20.81 35.38
N GLY A 62 24.87 -19.54 35.35
CA GLY A 62 23.49 -19.13 35.66
C GLY A 62 22.57 -19.31 34.46
N ARG A 63 21.47 -20.04 34.69
CA ARG A 63 20.30 -20.12 33.80
C ARG A 63 19.79 -18.73 33.43
N GLY A 64 19.37 -18.57 32.17
CA GLY A 64 18.40 -17.57 31.77
C GLY A 64 18.98 -16.33 31.09
N ARG A 65 19.16 -16.40 29.78
CA ARG A 65 18.95 -15.23 28.92
C ARG A 65 18.32 -15.68 27.62
N ARG A 66 17.01 -15.45 27.54
CA ARG A 66 16.24 -15.39 26.30
C ARG A 66 17.10 -14.68 25.24
N ARG A 67 17.30 -15.33 24.09
CA ARG A 67 17.88 -14.70 22.90
C ARG A 67 16.96 -13.54 22.51
N ARG A 68 17.20 -12.36 23.10
CA ARG A 68 16.65 -11.08 22.63
C ARG A 68 17.13 -10.90 21.19
N GLY A 69 16.20 -10.45 20.35
CA GLY A 69 16.34 -10.37 18.90
C GLY A 69 17.72 -9.92 18.46
N ALA A 70 18.32 -10.72 17.60
CA ALA A 70 19.40 -10.25 16.76
C ALA A 70 18.81 -9.10 15.92
N ASP A 71 19.13 -7.89 16.32
CA ASP A 71 18.95 -6.67 15.55
C ASP A 71 19.80 -6.87 14.28
N LEU A 72 19.20 -7.48 13.25
CA LEU A 72 19.86 -7.75 11.98
C LEU A 72 19.87 -6.43 11.20
N ALA A 73 20.76 -5.52 11.62
CA ALA A 73 21.04 -4.31 10.88
C ALA A 73 21.50 -4.73 9.47
N VAL A 74 20.65 -4.50 8.47
CA VAL A 74 21.07 -4.59 7.07
C VAL A 74 22.20 -3.59 6.92
N ARG A 75 23.45 -4.06 6.79
CA ARG A 75 24.56 -3.20 6.39
C ARG A 75 24.26 -2.79 4.96
N VAL A 76 23.78 -1.57 4.78
CA VAL A 76 23.50 -1.02 3.46
C VAL A 76 24.84 -0.71 2.82
N THR A 77 25.36 -1.67 2.06
CA THR A 77 26.62 -1.52 1.31
C THR A 77 26.43 -0.70 0.04
N ARG A 78 25.22 -0.75 -0.53
CA ARG A 78 24.81 0.02 -1.70
C ARG A 78 23.31 0.25 -1.67
N ALA A 79 22.89 1.48 -1.98
CA ALA A 79 21.49 1.87 -2.07
C ALA A 79 21.20 2.57 -3.39
N VAL A 80 20.00 2.34 -3.94
CA VAL A 80 19.49 3.04 -5.13
C VAL A 80 18.15 3.69 -4.78
N VAL A 81 18.04 4.99 -5.03
CA VAL A 81 16.78 5.73 -4.91
C VAL A 81 16.15 5.87 -6.29
N VAL A 82 14.98 5.29 -6.46
CA VAL A 82 14.17 5.38 -7.68
C VAL A 82 13.06 6.39 -7.45
N VAL A 83 13.06 7.46 -8.25
CA VAL A 83 12.20 8.62 -8.06
C VAL A 83 11.26 8.77 -9.25
N ASN A 84 9.96 8.88 -8.96
CA ASN A 84 8.97 9.30 -9.95
C ASN A 84 8.64 10.79 -9.78
N PRO A 85 9.26 11.70 -10.56
CA PRO A 85 9.03 13.13 -10.42
C PRO A 85 7.58 13.53 -10.73
N ALA A 86 6.89 12.80 -11.62
CA ALA A 86 5.51 13.09 -12.03
C ALA A 86 4.47 12.69 -10.95
N ALA A 87 4.83 11.82 -10.00
CA ALA A 87 3.91 11.34 -8.98
C ALA A 87 3.28 12.49 -8.17
N GLY A 88 1.98 12.36 -7.88
CA GLY A 88 1.20 13.37 -7.18
C GLY A 88 1.05 14.69 -7.96
N GLY A 89 1.07 14.64 -9.31
CA GLY A 89 0.96 15.82 -10.16
C GLY A 89 2.19 16.73 -10.07
N GLY A 90 3.39 16.16 -10.03
CA GLY A 90 4.65 16.89 -9.88
C GLY A 90 4.97 17.33 -8.44
N ARG A 91 4.14 16.98 -7.45
CA ARG A 91 4.45 17.23 -6.03
C ARG A 91 5.73 16.53 -5.61
N THR A 92 5.96 15.31 -6.08
CA THR A 92 7.16 14.52 -5.77
C THR A 92 8.43 15.23 -6.23
N ALA A 93 8.48 15.76 -7.47
CA ALA A 93 9.61 16.56 -7.94
C ALA A 93 9.92 17.77 -7.04
N ARG A 94 8.89 18.49 -6.58
CA ARG A 94 9.07 19.66 -5.69
C ARG A 94 9.64 19.28 -4.33
N ILE A 95 9.13 18.20 -3.74
CA ILE A 95 9.60 17.68 -2.44
C ILE A 95 11.02 17.12 -2.60
N TRP A 96 11.26 16.35 -3.66
CA TRP A 96 12.53 15.69 -3.92
C TRP A 96 13.69 16.68 -4.04
N ARG A 97 13.50 17.83 -4.68
CA ARG A 97 14.51 18.90 -4.74
C ARG A 97 15.00 19.37 -3.37
N ARG A 98 14.16 19.30 -2.34
CA ARG A 98 14.52 19.67 -0.96
C ARG A 98 15.10 18.50 -0.17
N LEU A 99 14.62 17.29 -0.44
CA LEU A 99 15.01 16.10 0.31
C LEU A 99 16.28 15.43 -0.24
N ARG A 100 16.64 15.64 -1.50
CA ARG A 100 17.78 14.95 -2.15
C ARG A 100 19.07 15.15 -1.38
N ASP A 101 19.39 16.39 -1.00
CA ASP A 101 20.65 16.71 -0.35
C ASP A 101 20.70 16.16 1.08
N VAL A 102 19.58 16.28 1.81
CA VAL A 102 19.42 15.69 3.15
C VAL A 102 19.53 14.15 3.10
N MET A 103 18.94 13.53 2.08
CA MET A 103 19.01 12.09 1.88
C MET A 103 20.43 11.66 1.52
N ALA A 104 21.11 12.35 0.62
CA ALA A 104 22.49 12.04 0.24
C ALA A 104 23.45 12.14 1.45
N ALA A 105 23.21 13.08 2.37
CA ALA A 105 23.98 13.22 3.60
C ALA A 105 23.75 12.08 4.61
N THR A 106 22.59 11.42 4.59
CA THR A 106 22.21 10.39 5.56
C THR A 106 22.28 8.96 5.01
N LEU A 107 22.16 8.82 3.69
CA LEU A 107 22.20 7.57 2.94
C LEU A 107 22.94 7.83 1.63
N PRO A 108 24.22 7.46 1.52
CA PRO A 108 24.93 7.49 0.25
C PRO A 108 24.25 6.52 -0.72
N ALA A 109 23.58 7.05 -1.74
CA ALA A 109 22.78 6.27 -2.68
C ALA A 109 22.92 6.80 -4.11
N GLU A 110 22.87 5.89 -5.06
CA GLU A 110 22.70 6.23 -6.48
C GLU A 110 21.25 6.67 -6.71
N HIS A 111 21.04 7.62 -7.60
CA HIS A 111 19.71 8.16 -7.90
C HIS A 111 19.33 7.88 -9.35
N ALA A 112 18.10 7.40 -9.55
CA ALA A 112 17.51 7.21 -10.87
C ALA A 112 16.10 7.79 -10.92
N GLU A 113 15.75 8.47 -12.00
CA GLU A 113 14.44 9.07 -12.21
C GLU A 113 13.67 8.31 -13.30
N THR A 114 12.39 8.02 -13.04
CA THR A 114 11.49 7.44 -14.05
C THR A 114 11.13 8.49 -15.10
N ARG A 115 11.09 8.10 -16.37
CA ARG A 115 10.66 8.92 -17.50
C ARG A 115 9.26 8.55 -17.99
N GLY A 116 8.82 7.32 -17.73
CA GLY A 116 7.47 6.86 -18.05
C GLY A 116 7.08 5.56 -17.33
N PRO A 117 5.89 5.03 -17.63
CA PRO A 117 5.42 3.75 -17.07
C PRO A 117 6.40 2.61 -17.32
N GLY A 118 6.63 1.77 -16.32
CA GLY A 118 7.54 0.62 -16.37
C GLY A 118 9.01 0.93 -16.06
N ASP A 119 9.40 2.20 -15.98
CA ASP A 119 10.77 2.56 -15.62
C ASP A 119 11.11 2.21 -14.17
N GLY A 120 10.17 2.33 -13.23
CA GLY A 120 10.42 1.98 -11.84
C GLY A 120 10.79 0.51 -11.68
N GLU A 121 10.12 -0.37 -12.44
CA GLU A 121 10.36 -1.81 -12.45
C GLU A 121 11.72 -2.12 -13.06
N ARG A 122 12.02 -1.52 -14.22
CA ARG A 122 13.31 -1.68 -14.89
C ARG A 122 14.47 -1.22 -14.00
N LEU A 123 14.37 -0.03 -13.42
CA LEU A 123 15.42 0.54 -12.55
C LEU A 123 15.61 -0.27 -11.27
N ALA A 124 14.53 -0.74 -10.65
CA ALA A 124 14.61 -1.58 -9.46
C ALA A 124 15.24 -2.96 -9.76
N ARG A 125 14.94 -3.54 -10.94
CA ARG A 125 15.56 -4.78 -11.41
C ARG A 125 17.05 -4.59 -11.66
N GLU A 126 17.44 -3.53 -12.35
CA GLU A 126 18.85 -3.18 -12.57
C GLU A 126 19.59 -2.99 -11.24
N ALA A 127 18.98 -2.29 -10.28
CA ALA A 127 19.53 -2.10 -8.93
C ALA A 127 19.73 -3.44 -8.18
N ALA A 128 18.71 -4.29 -8.18
CA ALA A 128 18.77 -5.61 -7.54
C ALA A 128 19.84 -6.51 -8.20
N ALA A 129 19.87 -6.57 -9.53
CA ALA A 129 20.84 -7.35 -10.31
C ALA A 129 22.29 -6.88 -10.09
N SER A 130 22.49 -5.59 -9.85
CA SER A 130 23.80 -4.99 -9.52
C SER A 130 24.12 -5.04 -8.02
N GLY A 131 23.37 -5.82 -7.22
CA GLY A 131 23.68 -6.09 -5.82
C GLY A 131 23.34 -4.96 -4.85
N ALA A 132 22.42 -4.05 -5.19
CA ALA A 132 21.94 -3.05 -4.25
C ALA A 132 21.27 -3.73 -3.04
N ALA A 133 21.74 -3.41 -1.83
CA ALA A 133 21.19 -3.94 -0.58
C ALA A 133 19.89 -3.23 -0.16
N LEU A 134 19.61 -2.06 -0.75
CA LEU A 134 18.42 -1.26 -0.49
C LEU A 134 17.97 -0.55 -1.77
N VAL A 135 16.67 -0.66 -2.09
CA VAL A 135 16.01 0.17 -3.10
C VAL A 135 15.00 1.07 -2.39
N VAL A 136 15.08 2.38 -2.62
CA VAL A 136 14.21 3.38 -2.02
C VAL A 136 13.24 3.88 -3.08
N ALA A 137 11.94 3.71 -2.84
CA ALA A 137 10.89 4.24 -3.69
C ALA A 137 10.52 5.67 -3.29
N VAL A 138 10.59 6.61 -4.22
CA VAL A 138 10.11 7.98 -4.03
C VAL A 138 9.03 8.27 -5.07
N GLY A 139 7.77 8.04 -4.70
CA GLY A 139 6.62 8.17 -5.59
C GLY A 139 5.30 7.82 -4.90
N GLY A 140 4.28 7.46 -5.69
CA GLY A 140 3.01 6.96 -5.17
C GLY A 140 2.92 5.42 -5.22
N ASP A 141 1.72 4.88 -4.97
CA ASP A 141 1.48 3.43 -4.94
C ASP A 141 1.90 2.72 -6.23
N GLY A 142 1.66 3.31 -7.40
CA GLY A 142 2.12 2.75 -8.68
C GLY A 142 3.64 2.64 -8.79
N THR A 143 4.38 3.65 -8.29
CA THR A 143 5.85 3.59 -8.24
C THR A 143 6.34 2.52 -7.26
N LEU A 144 5.67 2.36 -6.12
CA LEU A 144 5.97 1.28 -5.19
C LEU A 144 5.72 -0.09 -5.83
N ASN A 145 4.59 -0.27 -6.53
CA ASN A 145 4.27 -1.52 -7.22
C ASN A 145 5.33 -1.87 -8.27
N GLU A 146 5.67 -0.92 -9.15
CA GLU A 146 6.72 -1.11 -10.16
C GLU A 146 8.04 -1.54 -9.51
N ILE A 147 8.48 -0.84 -8.45
CA ILE A 147 9.73 -1.16 -7.75
C ILE A 147 9.67 -2.54 -7.09
N VAL A 148 8.55 -2.89 -6.44
CA VAL A 148 8.34 -4.22 -5.86
C VAL A 148 8.47 -5.31 -6.92
N ASN A 149 7.84 -5.13 -8.08
CA ASN A 149 7.92 -6.07 -9.20
C ASN A 149 9.29 -6.08 -9.89
N GLY A 150 10.08 -5.01 -9.76
CA GLY A 150 11.46 -4.99 -10.26
C GLY A 150 12.44 -5.69 -9.33
N VAL A 151 12.28 -5.52 -8.02
CA VAL A 151 13.09 -6.21 -7.00
C VAL A 151 12.76 -7.71 -6.97
N ARG A 152 11.51 -8.10 -7.19
CA ARG A 152 11.11 -9.49 -7.30
C ARG A 152 11.35 -10.00 -8.73
N SER A 153 11.93 -11.18 -8.89
CA SER A 153 12.10 -11.80 -10.21
C SER A 153 10.82 -12.47 -10.74
N ALA A 154 9.68 -12.31 -10.06
CA ALA A 154 8.39 -12.89 -10.41
C ALA A 154 7.29 -11.82 -10.30
N GLY A 155 6.29 -11.88 -11.19
CA GLY A 155 5.14 -10.99 -11.15
C GLY A 155 4.32 -11.16 -9.88
N GLY A 156 3.71 -10.08 -9.39
CA GLY A 156 2.89 -10.10 -8.19
C GLY A 156 2.16 -8.79 -7.94
N PHE A 157 1.63 -8.66 -6.72
CA PHE A 157 0.97 -7.45 -6.23
C PHE A 157 1.47 -7.12 -4.82
N ALA A 158 1.53 -5.84 -4.49
CA ALA A 158 1.99 -5.33 -3.19
C ALA A 158 0.82 -5.04 -2.25
N SER A 159 -0.29 -4.51 -2.78
CA SER A 159 -1.45 -4.04 -2.00
C SER A 159 -2.61 -5.03 -2.08
N SER A 160 -3.18 -5.21 -3.27
CA SER A 160 -4.35 -6.08 -3.46
C SER A 160 -4.51 -6.55 -4.90
N ALA A 161 -5.17 -7.69 -5.05
CA ALA A 161 -5.70 -8.15 -6.31
C ALA A 161 -7.15 -8.56 -6.12
N GLY A 162 -7.96 -8.39 -7.16
CA GLY A 162 -9.41 -8.56 -7.04
C GLY A 162 -10.08 -8.94 -8.34
N ALA A 163 -11.30 -9.43 -8.22
CA ALA A 163 -12.16 -9.77 -9.34
C ALA A 163 -13.59 -9.26 -9.11
N GLY A 164 -14.22 -8.76 -10.17
CA GLY A 164 -15.59 -8.28 -10.15
C GLY A 164 -15.71 -6.76 -10.19
N PHE A 165 -16.55 -6.20 -9.32
CA PHE A 165 -16.98 -4.80 -9.39
C PHE A 165 -15.82 -3.79 -9.34
N ASP A 166 -14.88 -3.98 -8.42
CA ASP A 166 -13.68 -3.14 -8.26
C ASP A 166 -12.77 -3.19 -9.49
N ALA A 167 -12.52 -4.38 -10.05
CA ALA A 167 -11.80 -4.55 -11.31
C ALA A 167 -12.53 -3.88 -12.49
N ALA A 168 -13.86 -3.93 -12.52
CA ALA A 168 -14.67 -3.26 -13.52
C ALA A 168 -14.55 -1.73 -13.43
N VAL A 169 -14.50 -1.18 -12.22
CA VAL A 169 -14.22 0.25 -11.96
C VAL A 169 -12.81 0.61 -12.43
N ALA A 170 -11.79 -0.15 -12.05
CA ALA A 170 -10.39 0.05 -12.46
C ALA A 170 -10.24 0.14 -14.00
N ARG A 171 -10.75 -0.88 -14.70
CA ARG A 171 -10.74 -0.93 -16.18
C ARG A 171 -11.49 0.22 -16.83
N ARG A 172 -12.54 0.74 -16.19
CA ARG A 172 -13.29 1.88 -16.73
C ARG A 172 -12.60 3.20 -16.47
N ALA A 173 -11.99 3.37 -15.31
CA ALA A 173 -11.24 4.58 -14.96
C ALA A 173 -10.09 4.82 -15.96
N GLN A 174 -9.40 3.77 -16.42
CA GLN A 174 -8.36 3.88 -17.45
C GLN A 174 -8.84 4.46 -18.79
N ARG A 175 -10.12 4.31 -19.14
CA ARG A 175 -10.65 4.83 -20.43
C ARG A 175 -10.75 6.34 -20.46
N TRP A 176 -10.65 7.00 -19.31
CA TRP A 176 -10.74 8.45 -19.20
C TRP A 176 -9.39 8.99 -18.75
N SER A 177 -8.66 9.56 -19.71
CA SER A 177 -7.33 10.14 -19.52
C SER A 177 -7.32 11.49 -18.78
N MET A 178 -8.48 11.95 -18.30
CA MET A 178 -8.57 13.17 -17.48
C MET A 178 -8.25 12.82 -16.03
N GLY A 179 -7.11 13.33 -15.52
CA GLY A 179 -6.79 13.24 -14.10
C GLY A 179 -7.85 13.93 -13.24
N GLY A 180 -8.21 13.33 -12.11
CA GLY A 180 -9.06 13.97 -11.09
C GLY A 180 -10.21 13.09 -10.57
N THR A 181 -10.89 13.62 -9.56
CA THR A 181 -11.93 12.89 -8.81
C THR A 181 -13.22 12.69 -9.59
N LEU A 182 -13.58 13.61 -10.50
CA LEU A 182 -14.85 13.56 -11.23
C LEU A 182 -14.92 12.41 -12.25
N PRO A 183 -13.90 12.19 -13.11
CA PRO A 183 -13.86 11.01 -13.98
C PRO A 183 -13.90 9.69 -13.18
N TYR A 184 -13.17 9.60 -12.07
CA TYR A 184 -13.21 8.42 -11.21
C TYR A 184 -14.62 8.16 -10.65
N LEU A 185 -15.28 9.19 -10.12
CA LEU A 185 -16.65 9.07 -9.61
C LEU A 185 -17.64 8.65 -10.70
N ALA A 186 -17.53 9.23 -11.90
CA ALA A 186 -18.39 8.85 -13.02
C ALA A 186 -18.11 7.39 -13.48
N ALA A 187 -16.88 6.89 -13.33
CA ALA A 187 -16.54 5.50 -13.63
C ALA A 187 -17.22 4.56 -12.61
N VAL A 188 -17.16 4.91 -11.33
CA VAL A 188 -17.87 4.21 -10.25
C VAL A 188 -19.38 4.17 -10.52
N LEU A 189 -20.03 5.32 -10.77
CA LEU A 189 -21.47 5.38 -11.01
C LEU A 189 -21.91 4.56 -12.23
N ALA A 190 -21.14 4.63 -13.32
CA ALA A 190 -21.40 3.84 -14.52
C ALA A 190 -21.23 2.33 -14.27
N SER A 191 -20.23 1.94 -13.47
CA SER A 191 -20.06 0.54 -13.04
C SER A 191 -21.20 0.08 -12.15
N VAL A 192 -21.69 0.92 -11.22
CA VAL A 192 -22.86 0.60 -10.38
C VAL A 192 -24.09 0.35 -11.25
N HIS A 193 -24.32 1.17 -12.27
CA HIS A 193 -25.45 1.00 -13.16
C HIS A 193 -25.39 -0.31 -13.97
N ARG A 194 -24.20 -0.76 -14.36
CA ARG A 194 -24.00 -2.01 -15.12
C ARG A 194 -23.80 -3.24 -14.25
N HIS A 195 -23.65 -3.06 -12.94
CA HIS A 195 -23.41 -4.13 -11.98
C HIS A 195 -24.53 -5.19 -12.02
N ARG A 196 -24.10 -6.45 -11.99
CA ARG A 196 -24.90 -7.64 -11.72
C ARG A 196 -24.06 -8.59 -10.89
N ALA A 197 -24.67 -9.23 -9.89
CA ALA A 197 -24.00 -10.30 -9.15
C ALA A 197 -23.77 -11.49 -10.08
N ILE A 198 -22.60 -12.11 -9.97
CA ILE A 198 -22.15 -13.19 -10.86
C ILE A 198 -21.73 -14.37 -10.00
N GLU A 199 -22.17 -15.56 -10.38
CA GLU A 199 -21.80 -16.79 -9.71
C GLU A 199 -20.33 -17.15 -9.98
N VAL A 200 -19.62 -17.43 -8.88
CA VAL A 200 -18.23 -17.88 -8.90
C VAL A 200 -18.06 -19.05 -7.95
N VAL A 201 -16.99 -19.81 -8.17
CA VAL A 201 -16.46 -20.78 -7.22
C VAL A 201 -15.19 -20.20 -6.63
N LEU A 202 -15.20 -20.02 -5.31
CA LEU A 202 -14.04 -19.63 -4.52
C LEU A 202 -13.41 -20.89 -3.93
N GLU A 203 -12.12 -21.08 -4.16
CA GLU A 203 -11.34 -22.14 -3.54
C GLU A 203 -10.31 -21.47 -2.62
N VAL A 204 -10.51 -21.66 -1.31
CA VAL A 204 -9.71 -21.03 -0.25
C VAL A 204 -8.86 -22.10 0.41
N ASP A 205 -7.53 -21.96 0.32
CA ASP A 205 -6.56 -22.92 0.85
C ASP A 205 -6.84 -24.38 0.44
N GLY A 206 -7.28 -24.56 -0.81
CA GLY A 206 -7.58 -25.87 -1.41
C GLY A 206 -9.00 -26.38 -1.15
N VAL A 207 -9.81 -25.66 -0.37
CA VAL A 207 -11.22 -26.01 -0.10
C VAL A 207 -12.12 -25.21 -1.02
N ALA A 208 -12.77 -25.89 -1.96
CA ALA A 208 -13.76 -25.29 -2.85
C ALA A 208 -15.07 -25.05 -2.10
N GLU A 209 -15.56 -23.80 -2.16
CA GLU A 209 -16.87 -23.43 -1.66
C GLU A 209 -17.95 -23.67 -2.73
N PRO A 210 -19.23 -23.85 -2.32
CA PRO A 210 -20.33 -23.91 -3.27
C PRO A 210 -20.39 -22.66 -4.16
N PRO A 211 -20.82 -22.82 -5.44
CA PRO A 211 -21.05 -21.69 -6.32
C PRO A 211 -21.94 -20.63 -5.63
N THR A 212 -21.46 -19.39 -5.60
CA THR A 212 -22.14 -18.31 -4.87
C THR A 212 -22.12 -17.03 -5.71
N PRO A 213 -23.24 -16.30 -5.82
CA PRO A 213 -23.26 -15.02 -6.51
C PRO A 213 -22.56 -13.93 -5.69
N ILE A 214 -21.54 -13.30 -6.29
CA ILE A 214 -20.78 -12.21 -5.67
C ILE A 214 -20.86 -10.93 -6.49
N THR A 215 -20.62 -9.80 -5.83
CA THR A 215 -20.36 -8.52 -6.47
C THR A 215 -18.88 -8.32 -6.74
N ALA A 216 -18.02 -8.68 -5.79
CA ALA A 216 -16.58 -8.60 -5.91
C ALA A 216 -15.90 -9.53 -4.90
N VAL A 217 -14.66 -9.89 -5.20
CA VAL A 217 -13.74 -10.53 -4.24
C VAL A 217 -12.40 -9.83 -4.33
N VAL A 218 -11.84 -9.48 -3.18
CA VAL A 218 -10.53 -8.81 -3.08
C VAL A 218 -9.64 -9.59 -2.14
N ALA A 219 -8.46 -9.99 -2.60
CA ALA A 219 -7.39 -10.48 -1.74
C ALA A 219 -6.45 -9.31 -1.42
N ALA A 220 -6.42 -8.91 -0.16
CA ALA A 220 -5.63 -7.78 0.31
C ALA A 220 -4.43 -8.25 1.12
N ASN A 221 -3.25 -7.75 0.77
CA ASN A 221 -2.02 -7.89 1.55
C ASN A 221 -1.87 -6.75 2.57
N GLY A 222 -2.44 -5.57 2.28
CA GLY A 222 -2.38 -4.39 3.14
C GLY A 222 -3.75 -3.83 3.50
N ARG A 223 -3.79 -2.97 4.52
CA ARG A 223 -5.03 -2.37 5.02
C ARG A 223 -5.67 -1.39 4.06
N TRP A 224 -4.83 -0.71 3.29
CA TRP A 224 -5.18 0.45 2.49
C TRP A 224 -5.09 0.12 1.01
N PHE A 225 -6.03 0.67 0.26
CA PHE A 225 -6.15 0.58 -1.17
C PHE A 225 -6.60 1.95 -1.71
N GLY A 226 -6.16 2.31 -2.93
CA GLY A 226 -6.63 3.46 -3.72
C GLY A 226 -7.07 4.71 -2.95
N GLY A 227 -6.16 5.66 -2.71
CA GLY A 227 -6.53 7.00 -2.21
C GLY A 227 -7.09 7.02 -0.78
N GLY A 228 -6.72 6.05 0.06
CA GLY A 228 -7.09 6.01 1.48
C GLY A 228 -8.31 5.15 1.81
N MET A 229 -8.78 4.30 0.90
CA MET A 229 -9.83 3.32 1.19
C MET A 229 -9.27 2.19 2.06
N ARG A 230 -9.98 1.76 3.10
CA ARG A 230 -9.56 0.68 4.00
C ARG A 230 -10.17 -0.65 3.57
N ILE A 231 -9.72 -1.24 2.46
CA ILE A 231 -10.36 -2.44 1.91
C ILE A 231 -10.37 -3.62 2.89
N ALA A 232 -9.28 -3.83 3.64
CA ALA A 232 -9.16 -4.87 4.65
C ALA A 232 -8.59 -4.28 5.95
N PRO A 233 -9.44 -3.71 6.84
CA PRO A 233 -8.98 -2.92 7.98
C PRO A 233 -8.06 -3.65 8.97
N GLN A 234 -8.11 -4.98 8.98
CA GLN A 234 -7.33 -5.86 9.86
C GLN A 234 -6.11 -6.50 9.18
N ALA A 235 -5.90 -6.25 7.88
CA ALA A 235 -4.79 -6.86 7.14
C ALA A 235 -3.43 -6.50 7.76
N ASP A 236 -2.56 -7.49 7.78
CA ASP A 236 -1.17 -7.37 8.22
C ASP A 236 -0.24 -8.01 7.18
N PRO A 237 0.53 -7.21 6.40
CA PRO A 237 1.42 -7.75 5.37
C PRO A 237 2.55 -8.62 5.93
N ALA A 238 2.74 -8.65 7.26
CA ALA A 238 3.76 -9.46 7.92
C ALA A 238 3.25 -10.83 8.41
N ASP A 239 1.93 -11.09 8.40
CA ASP A 239 1.35 -12.30 9.01
C ASP A 239 1.38 -13.53 8.09
N GLY A 240 1.79 -13.35 6.84
CA GLY A 240 1.90 -14.42 5.85
C GLY A 240 0.56 -14.95 5.35
N ALA A 241 -0.50 -14.14 5.41
CA ALA A 241 -1.81 -14.42 4.84
C ALA A 241 -2.35 -13.23 4.02
N LEU A 242 -3.30 -13.51 3.14
CA LEU A 242 -4.12 -12.51 2.48
C LEU A 242 -5.46 -12.40 3.22
N ASP A 243 -5.92 -11.17 3.47
CA ASP A 243 -7.28 -10.90 3.90
C ASP A 243 -8.19 -10.88 2.66
N VAL A 244 -8.99 -11.93 2.50
CA VAL A 244 -9.94 -12.10 1.41
C VAL A 244 -11.28 -11.50 1.81
N VAL A 245 -11.65 -10.39 1.17
CA VAL A 245 -12.92 -9.70 1.34
C VAL A 245 -13.85 -10.10 0.21
N VAL A 246 -14.84 -10.94 0.55
CA VAL A 246 -15.89 -11.38 -0.38
C VAL A 246 -17.12 -10.50 -0.18
N LEU A 247 -17.47 -9.74 -1.21
CA LEU A 247 -18.70 -8.97 -1.26
C LEU A 247 -19.75 -9.79 -2.00
N GLY A 248 -20.75 -10.29 -1.26
CA GLY A 248 -21.87 -11.05 -1.81
C GLY A 248 -22.75 -10.23 -2.76
N ALA A 249 -23.83 -10.84 -3.24
CA ALA A 249 -24.75 -10.20 -4.16
C ALA A 249 -25.40 -8.94 -3.55
N LEU A 250 -24.97 -7.76 -3.99
CA LEU A 250 -25.60 -6.48 -3.65
C LEU A 250 -26.43 -5.97 -4.82
N GLY A 251 -27.61 -5.42 -4.51
CA GLY A 251 -28.36 -4.60 -5.47
C GLY A 251 -27.64 -3.27 -5.74
N ARG A 252 -28.00 -2.58 -6.82
CA ARG A 252 -27.33 -1.32 -7.23
C ARG A 252 -27.39 -0.23 -6.15
N LEU A 253 -28.57 -0.03 -5.55
CA LEU A 253 -28.77 0.99 -4.50
C LEU A 253 -28.02 0.63 -3.21
N GLU A 254 -27.99 -0.67 -2.87
CA GLU A 254 -27.26 -1.20 -1.73
C GLU A 254 -25.76 -1.02 -1.92
N LEU A 255 -25.24 -1.34 -3.10
CA LEU A 255 -23.85 -1.12 -3.48
C LEU A 255 -23.48 0.37 -3.41
N LEU A 256 -24.33 1.25 -3.94
CA LEU A 256 -24.10 2.70 -3.89
C LEU A 256 -24.02 3.23 -2.46
N ARG A 257 -24.86 2.71 -1.54
CA ARG A 257 -24.85 3.05 -0.11
C ARG A 257 -23.66 2.44 0.63
N TRP A 258 -23.19 1.28 0.17
CA TRP A 258 -22.07 0.55 0.75
C TRP A 258 -20.71 1.20 0.43
N LEU A 259 -20.50 1.67 -0.79
CA LEU A 259 -19.20 2.22 -1.25
C LEU A 259 -18.57 3.28 -0.32
N PRO A 260 -19.30 4.29 0.21
CA PRO A 260 -18.71 5.27 1.12
C PRO A 260 -18.15 4.69 2.41
N THR A 261 -18.66 3.52 2.84
CA THR A 261 -18.27 2.89 4.11
C THR A 261 -16.88 2.24 4.08
N ILE A 262 -16.26 2.13 2.90
CA ILE A 262 -14.90 1.59 2.73
C ILE A 262 -13.85 2.54 3.31
N TYR A 263 -14.05 3.86 3.24
CA TYR A 263 -13.10 4.84 3.78
C TYR A 263 -12.89 4.73 5.30
N PRO A 264 -13.95 4.69 6.14
CA PRO A 264 -13.78 4.39 7.55
C PRO A 264 -13.42 2.93 7.83
N GLY A 265 -13.61 2.03 6.86
CA GLY A 265 -13.38 0.59 6.97
C GLY A 265 -14.54 -0.17 7.62
N THR A 266 -15.75 0.41 7.66
CA THR A 266 -16.93 -0.23 8.25
C THR A 266 -17.71 -1.09 7.26
N HIS A 267 -17.34 -1.06 5.98
CA HIS A 267 -17.91 -1.88 4.91
C HIS A 267 -17.86 -3.39 5.20
N VAL A 268 -16.85 -3.84 5.96
CA VAL A 268 -16.72 -5.24 6.41
C VAL A 268 -17.80 -5.69 7.41
N ARG A 269 -18.54 -4.77 8.01
CA ARG A 269 -19.64 -5.08 8.94
C ARG A 269 -20.96 -5.39 8.23
N HIS A 270 -21.00 -5.21 6.91
CA HIS A 270 -22.20 -5.45 6.13
C HIS A 270 -22.56 -6.96 6.14
N PRO A 271 -23.83 -7.35 6.34
CA PRO A 271 -24.21 -8.78 6.47
C PRO A 271 -23.86 -9.66 5.26
N ARG A 272 -23.72 -9.04 4.08
CA ARG A 272 -23.30 -9.72 2.83
C ARG A 272 -21.81 -9.61 2.54
N VAL A 273 -21.01 -9.13 3.49
CA VAL A 273 -19.54 -9.11 3.37
C VAL A 273 -18.98 -10.16 4.31
N ARG A 274 -18.15 -11.04 3.74
CA ARG A 274 -17.38 -12.01 4.50
C ARG A 274 -15.91 -11.67 4.36
N VAL A 275 -15.17 -11.73 5.46
CA VAL A 275 -13.72 -11.62 5.46
C VAL A 275 -13.15 -12.93 5.99
N CYS A 276 -12.23 -13.54 5.25
CA CYS A 276 -11.47 -14.69 5.69
C CYS A 276 -9.99 -14.49 5.37
N ARG A 277 -9.13 -15.27 6.05
CA ARG A 277 -7.70 -15.31 5.75
C ARG A 277 -7.41 -16.50 4.86
N ALA A 278 -6.52 -16.31 3.89
CA ALA A 278 -6.11 -17.36 2.96
C ALA A 278 -4.63 -17.22 2.62
N ARG A 279 -3.93 -18.34 2.46
CA ARG A 279 -2.61 -18.36 1.79
C ARG A 279 -2.75 -18.48 0.29
N ARG A 280 -3.80 -19.14 -0.18
CA ARG A 280 -4.12 -19.32 -1.58
C ARG A 280 -5.61 -19.13 -1.81
N LEU A 281 -5.95 -18.28 -2.76
CA LEU A 281 -7.30 -18.05 -3.24
C LEU A 281 -7.35 -18.35 -4.73
N ARG A 282 -8.26 -19.22 -5.16
CA ARG A 282 -8.58 -19.39 -6.59
C ARG A 282 -10.02 -18.97 -6.84
N VAL A 283 -10.20 -18.11 -7.83
CA VAL A 283 -11.51 -17.59 -8.27
C VAL A 283 -11.78 -18.14 -9.66
N SER A 284 -12.88 -18.88 -9.81
CA SER A 284 -13.25 -19.52 -11.07
C SER A 284 -14.77 -19.46 -11.30
N GLY A 285 -15.25 -19.96 -12.45
CA GLY A 285 -16.65 -19.84 -12.86
C GLY A 285 -16.81 -18.86 -14.02
N ALA A 286 -17.80 -17.98 -13.94
CA ALA A 286 -18.03 -16.98 -14.99
C ALA A 286 -16.86 -15.98 -15.12
N ALA A 287 -16.66 -15.49 -16.34
CA ALA A 287 -15.60 -14.52 -16.65
C ALA A 287 -15.87 -13.17 -15.98
N LEU A 288 -15.08 -12.86 -14.95
CA LEU A 288 -15.06 -11.58 -14.25
C LEU A 288 -13.79 -10.82 -14.61
N PRO A 289 -13.86 -9.49 -14.78
CA PRO A 289 -12.64 -8.69 -14.86
C PRO A 289 -11.82 -8.87 -13.59
N THR A 290 -10.50 -8.90 -13.74
CA THR A 290 -9.54 -8.93 -12.63
C THR A 290 -8.68 -7.68 -12.63
N HIS A 291 -8.08 -7.38 -11.48
CA HIS A 291 -7.05 -6.34 -11.35
C HIS A 291 -5.94 -6.77 -10.40
N VAL A 292 -4.78 -6.13 -10.56
CA VAL A 292 -3.61 -6.21 -9.68
C VAL A 292 -3.22 -4.78 -9.33
N ASP A 293 -3.24 -4.43 -8.04
CA ASP A 293 -2.93 -3.10 -7.51
C ASP A 293 -3.66 -1.93 -8.20
N GLY A 294 -4.90 -2.19 -8.61
CA GLY A 294 -5.75 -1.22 -9.31
C GLY A 294 -5.58 -1.19 -10.84
N GLU A 295 -4.65 -1.95 -11.40
CA GLU A 295 -4.45 -2.09 -12.83
C GLU A 295 -5.17 -3.35 -13.37
N PRO A 296 -5.91 -3.28 -14.49
CA PRO A 296 -6.60 -4.44 -15.06
C PRO A 296 -5.63 -5.58 -15.43
N ALA A 297 -5.99 -6.81 -15.03
CA ALA A 297 -5.12 -7.99 -15.13
C ALA A 297 -5.79 -9.18 -15.86
N GLY A 298 -6.67 -8.88 -16.82
CA GLY A 298 -7.41 -9.88 -17.58
C GLY A 298 -8.76 -10.25 -16.96
N ALA A 299 -9.05 -11.55 -16.90
CA ALA A 299 -10.29 -12.09 -16.37
C ALA A 299 -10.07 -13.41 -15.60
N THR A 300 -11.07 -13.85 -14.83
CA THR A 300 -11.09 -15.19 -14.22
C THR A 300 -11.03 -16.30 -15.29
N PRO A 301 -10.48 -17.49 -14.96
CA PRO A 301 -10.02 -17.91 -13.65
C PRO A 301 -8.67 -17.29 -13.24
N VAL A 302 -8.50 -17.01 -11.94
CA VAL A 302 -7.25 -16.48 -11.38
C VAL A 302 -6.91 -17.22 -10.09
N THR A 303 -5.61 -17.40 -9.83
CA THR A 303 -5.09 -17.91 -8.56
C THR A 303 -4.17 -16.86 -7.96
N LEU A 304 -4.41 -16.53 -6.70
CA LEU A 304 -3.66 -15.56 -5.90
C LEU A 304 -3.05 -16.31 -4.73
N SER A 305 -1.76 -16.13 -4.48
CA SER A 305 -1.06 -16.78 -3.38
C SER A 305 -0.12 -15.81 -2.68
N VAL A 306 -0.02 -15.94 -1.36
CA VAL A 306 0.96 -15.21 -0.55
C VAL A 306 2.31 -15.90 -0.60
N GLU A 307 3.37 -15.09 -0.68
CA GLU A 307 4.75 -15.54 -0.46
C GLU A 307 5.26 -14.87 0.83
N PRO A 308 5.20 -15.57 1.98
CA PRO A 308 5.56 -14.98 3.27
C PRO A 308 7.02 -14.54 3.30
N GLY A 309 7.28 -13.30 3.73
CA GLY A 309 8.64 -12.78 3.88
C GLY A 309 9.35 -12.50 2.55
N ALA A 310 8.63 -12.42 1.42
CA ALA A 310 9.21 -12.16 0.10
C ALA A 310 9.97 -10.82 0.01
N LEU A 311 9.63 -9.83 0.85
CA LEU A 311 10.29 -8.52 0.88
C LEU A 311 10.52 -8.06 2.31
N ARG A 312 11.65 -7.36 2.51
CA ARG A 312 11.96 -6.65 3.75
C ARG A 312 11.75 -5.16 3.53
N LEU A 313 10.82 -4.58 4.27
CA LEU A 313 10.50 -3.15 4.23
C LEU A 313 11.04 -2.45 5.47
N ARG A 314 11.58 -1.25 5.29
CA ARG A 314 11.97 -0.38 6.41
C ARG A 314 10.76 0.42 6.85
N VAL A 315 10.33 0.20 8.09
CA VAL A 315 9.19 0.90 8.71
C VAL A 315 9.68 1.79 9.86
N PRO A 316 8.97 2.89 10.19
CA PRO A 316 9.27 3.66 11.38
C PRO A 316 9.22 2.78 12.64
N ARG A 317 10.09 3.06 13.62
CA ARG A 317 9.93 2.45 14.94
C ARG A 317 8.63 2.99 15.54
N VAL A 318 7.69 2.10 15.82
CA VAL A 318 6.50 2.46 16.60
C VAL A 318 7.00 2.68 18.02
N ALA A 319 6.93 3.92 18.50
CA ALA A 319 7.25 4.28 19.89
C ALA A 319 6.16 3.79 20.84
#